data_AF-A0A431IYR5-F1
#
_entry.id   AF-A0A431IYR5-F1
#
_cell.length_a   1.000
_cell.length_b   1.000
_cell.length_c   1.000
_cell.angle_alpha   90.00
_cell.angle_beta   90.00
_cell.angle_gamma   90.00
#
_symmetry.space_group_name_H-M   'P 1'
#
loop_
_entity.id
_entity.type
_entity.pdbx_description
1 polymer ?
#
loop_
_entity_poly.entity_id
_entity_poly.type
_entity_poly.pdbx_seq_one_letter_code
_entity_poly.pdbx_strand_id
1 'polypeptide(L)'
;MKKIVTIVCLSAIFTTSFAMTSVNLDEHNFTCNQVKLTNNSSESEITLNCNKVKSFYKKNGIEGRNPSRVSGGGADITQMTAPDQEISLHKMRFYDDEDQELICNFEDGKIHKCKVELKKSNQDKQEELK
;
A
#
# COMPACT_ATOMS: atom_id res chain seq x y z
N MET A 1 43.91 43.55 -2.22
CA MET A 1 42.81 42.86 -2.95
C MET A 1 42.15 41.87 -1.98
N LYS A 2 40.92 42.13 -1.54
CA LYS A 2 40.18 41.28 -0.59
C LYS A 2 39.51 40.14 -1.36
N LYS A 3 39.90 38.89 -1.09
CA LYS A 3 39.28 37.70 -1.66
C LYS A 3 38.06 37.35 -0.80
N ILE A 4 36.86 37.52 -1.35
CA ILE A 4 35.61 37.11 -0.71
C ILE A 4 35.42 35.64 -1.04
N VAL A 5 35.56 34.78 -0.03
CA VAL A 5 35.28 33.34 -0.13
C VAL A 5 33.78 33.16 0.13
N THR A 6 33.01 32.89 -0.92
CA THR A 6 31.59 32.61 -0.83
C THR A 6 31.40 31.18 -0.29
N ILE A 7 31.02 31.05 0.98
CA ILE A 7 30.61 29.77 1.58
C ILE A 7 29.19 29.48 1.08
N VAL A 8 29.06 28.54 0.15
CA VAL A 8 27.76 27.98 -0.24
C VAL A 8 27.37 26.95 0.81
N CYS A 9 26.45 27.32 1.70
CA CYS A 9 25.82 26.37 2.63
C CYS A 9 24.98 25.37 1.84
N LEU A 10 25.45 24.13 1.78
CA LEU A 10 24.72 22.97 1.28
C LEU A 10 23.59 22.65 2.29
N SER A 11 22.40 23.20 2.10
CA SER A 11 21.23 22.78 2.88
C SER A 11 20.85 21.37 2.43
N ALA A 12 21.24 20.36 3.20
CA ALA A 12 20.79 18.98 3.01
C ALA A 12 19.26 18.95 3.12
N ILE A 13 18.60 18.62 2.00
CA ILE A 13 17.15 18.40 1.99
C ILE A 13 16.94 17.06 2.68
N PHE A 14 16.55 17.09 3.96
CA PHE A 14 16.14 15.90 4.68
C PHE A 14 14.82 15.40 4.08
N THR A 15 14.88 14.42 3.19
CA THR A 15 13.69 13.69 2.76
C THR A 15 13.32 12.71 3.87
N THR A 16 12.35 13.07 4.71
CA THR A 16 11.79 12.14 5.70
C THR A 16 11.04 11.04 4.97
N SER A 17 11.55 9.81 5.03
CA SER A 17 10.82 8.62 4.60
C SER A 17 10.05 8.08 5.81
N PHE A 18 8.73 8.14 5.77
CA PHE A 18 7.88 7.55 6.81
C PHE A 18 7.49 6.13 6.39
N ALA A 19 7.63 5.17 7.31
CA ALA A 19 7.19 3.81 7.06
C ALA A 19 5.67 3.72 7.27
N MET A 20 4.94 3.19 6.30
CA MET A 20 3.53 2.87 6.46
C MET A 20 3.35 1.76 7.51
N THR A 21 2.46 1.97 8.47
CA THR A 21 2.11 1.00 9.50
C THR A 21 0.82 0.28 9.12
N SER A 22 0.67 -0.97 9.56
CA SER A 22 -0.61 -1.68 9.44
C SER A 22 -1.59 -1.11 10.47
N VAL A 23 -2.83 -0.89 10.07
CA VAL A 23 -3.87 -0.38 10.96
C VAL A 23 -5.12 -1.23 10.91
N ASN A 24 -5.79 -1.32 12.06
CA ASN A 24 -7.14 -1.84 12.18
C ASN A 24 -8.12 -0.68 11.98
N LEU A 25 -8.92 -0.69 10.90
CA LEU A 25 -9.82 0.44 10.62
C LEU A 25 -10.89 0.64 11.70
N ASP A 26 -11.27 -0.43 12.41
CA ASP A 26 -12.32 -0.36 13.43
C ASP A 26 -11.84 0.41 14.69
N GLU A 27 -10.53 0.42 14.94
CA GLU A 27 -9.88 1.07 16.09
C GLU A 27 -9.52 2.54 15.83
N HIS A 28 -9.60 2.99 14.58
CA HIS A 28 -9.30 4.36 14.16
C HIS A 28 -10.56 5.06 13.61
N ASN A 29 -10.48 6.39 13.45
CA ASN A 29 -11.59 7.22 12.95
C ASN A 29 -11.33 7.71 11.53
N PHE A 30 -10.90 6.82 10.65
CA PHE A 30 -10.79 7.13 9.23
C PHE A 30 -12.19 7.32 8.63
N THR A 31 -12.39 8.40 7.88
CA THR A 31 -13.67 8.72 7.25
C THR A 31 -13.48 9.11 5.79
N CYS A 32 -14.42 8.74 4.94
CA CYS A 32 -14.50 9.21 3.56
C CYS A 32 -15.87 9.84 3.34
N ASN A 33 -15.91 11.10 2.98
CA ASN A 33 -17.15 11.88 2.88
C ASN A 33 -18.03 11.73 4.14
N GLN A 34 -17.41 11.81 5.33
CA GLN A 34 -18.00 11.63 6.66
C GLN A 34 -18.55 10.22 6.96
N VAL A 35 -18.36 9.26 6.05
CA VAL A 35 -18.69 7.84 6.27
C VAL A 35 -17.48 7.16 6.91
N LYS A 36 -17.68 6.58 8.09
CA LYS A 36 -16.61 5.85 8.80
C LYS A 36 -16.19 4.60 8.01
N LEU A 37 -14.88 4.48 7.79
CA LEU A 37 -14.30 3.26 7.25
C LEU A 37 -14.17 2.21 8.35
N THR A 38 -14.47 0.97 7.99
CA THR A 38 -14.36 -0.21 8.85
C THR A 38 -13.69 -1.33 8.07
N ASN A 39 -13.26 -2.40 8.73
CA ASN A 39 -12.73 -3.56 8.00
C ASN A 39 -13.79 -4.26 7.13
N ASN A 40 -15.08 -3.95 7.36
CA ASN A 40 -16.19 -4.45 6.54
C ASN A 40 -16.55 -3.53 5.38
N SER A 41 -15.90 -2.37 5.23
CA SER A 41 -16.16 -1.47 4.11
C SER A 41 -15.84 -2.16 2.79
N SER A 42 -16.76 -2.03 1.85
CA SER A 42 -16.66 -2.64 0.52
C SER A 42 -15.84 -1.77 -0.43
N GLU A 43 -15.33 -2.40 -1.50
CA GLU A 43 -14.64 -1.69 -2.59
C GLU A 43 -15.53 -0.60 -3.22
N SER A 44 -16.82 -0.88 -3.33
CA SER A 44 -17.80 0.07 -3.90
C SER A 44 -17.98 1.28 -3.00
N GLU A 45 -18.10 1.09 -1.68
CA GLU A 45 -18.18 2.19 -0.72
C GLU A 45 -16.94 3.07 -0.76
N ILE A 46 -15.75 2.48 -0.87
CA ILE A 46 -14.50 3.24 -0.99
C ILE A 46 -14.46 4.01 -2.31
N THR A 47 -14.82 3.38 -3.41
CA THR A 47 -14.81 4.01 -4.74
C THR A 47 -15.80 5.19 -4.83
N LEU A 48 -16.93 5.09 -4.14
CA LEU A 48 -17.98 6.12 -4.16
C LEU A 48 -17.71 7.28 -3.19
N ASN A 49 -17.08 7.01 -2.05
CA ASN A 49 -16.97 8.01 -0.98
C ASN A 49 -15.56 8.60 -0.81
N CYS A 50 -14.50 7.87 -1.18
CA CYS A 50 -13.13 8.30 -0.92
C CYS A 50 -12.51 9.09 -2.08
N ASN A 51 -11.49 9.88 -1.76
CA ASN A 51 -10.78 10.70 -2.75
C ASN A 51 -9.61 9.96 -3.39
N LYS A 52 -9.34 10.28 -4.67
CA LYS A 52 -8.18 9.83 -5.47
C LYS A 52 -7.98 8.31 -5.46
N VAL A 53 -9.08 7.55 -5.48
CA VAL A 53 -9.08 6.10 -5.46
C VAL A 53 -8.34 5.54 -6.68
N LYS A 54 -7.41 4.61 -6.44
CA LYS A 54 -6.68 3.85 -7.46
C LYS A 54 -6.69 2.38 -7.11
N SER A 55 -7.21 1.55 -8.02
CA SER A 55 -7.22 0.09 -7.90
C SER A 55 -6.06 -0.54 -8.66
N PHE A 56 -5.44 -1.55 -8.06
CA PHE A 56 -4.34 -2.33 -8.62
C PHE A 56 -4.69 -3.80 -8.55
N TYR A 57 -4.83 -4.41 -9.72
CA TYR A 57 -5.09 -5.84 -9.85
C TYR A 57 -3.79 -6.53 -10.25
N LYS A 58 -3.27 -7.41 -9.41
CA LYS A 58 -2.17 -8.29 -9.82
C LYS A 58 -2.76 -9.43 -10.64
N LYS A 59 -2.68 -9.33 -11.97
CA LYS A 59 -2.92 -10.48 -12.85
C LYS A 59 -1.78 -11.46 -12.61
N ASN A 60 -2.08 -12.66 -12.09
CA ASN A 60 -1.09 -13.72 -12.02
C ASN A 60 -0.75 -14.11 -13.46
N GLY A 61 0.41 -13.66 -13.94
CA GLY A 61 0.93 -14.05 -15.23
C GLY A 61 1.26 -15.53 -15.21
N ILE A 62 0.45 -16.34 -15.90
CA ILE A 62 0.96 -17.52 -16.60
C ILE A 62 1.60 -17.04 -17.93
N GLU A 63 2.37 -15.96 -17.89
CA GLU A 63 3.10 -15.45 -19.05
C GLU A 63 4.54 -15.93 -18.91
N GLY A 64 4.75 -17.16 -19.40
CA GLY A 64 6.04 -17.84 -19.35
C GLY A 64 6.05 -19.27 -19.90
N ARG A 65 4.88 -19.89 -20.15
CA ARG A 65 4.83 -21.16 -20.88
C ARG A 65 4.68 -20.89 -22.38
N ASN A 66 5.81 -20.79 -23.08
CA ASN A 66 5.85 -21.10 -24.51
C ASN A 66 5.51 -22.59 -24.68
N PRO A 67 4.34 -23.00 -25.21
CA PRO A 67 4.02 -24.40 -25.39
C PRO A 67 4.60 -24.88 -26.72
N SER A 68 5.89 -24.64 -26.97
CA SER A 68 6.62 -25.40 -27.98
C SER A 68 6.90 -26.77 -27.39
N ARG A 69 5.86 -27.61 -27.42
CA ARG A 69 5.92 -29.04 -27.17
C ARG A 69 6.94 -29.65 -28.12
N VAL A 70 8.14 -29.92 -27.63
CA VAL A 70 9.03 -30.87 -28.30
C VAL A 70 8.60 -32.25 -27.81
N SER A 71 8.02 -33.03 -28.72
CA SER A 71 7.64 -34.42 -28.46
C SER A 71 8.91 -35.24 -28.21
N GLY A 72 9.15 -35.66 -26.97
CA GLY A 72 10.25 -36.55 -26.66
C GLY A 72 10.53 -36.72 -25.17
N GLY A 73 10.01 -37.82 -24.60
CA GLY A 73 10.72 -38.59 -23.58
C GLY A 73 10.65 -38.10 -22.13
N GLY A 74 9.80 -38.77 -21.34
CA GLY A 74 10.22 -39.33 -20.06
C GLY A 74 10.62 -38.37 -18.95
N ALA A 75 9.62 -37.75 -18.33
CA ALA A 75 9.45 -37.72 -16.89
C ALA A 75 8.03 -37.20 -16.66
N ASP A 76 7.22 -37.92 -15.89
CA ASP A 76 6.03 -37.33 -15.28
C ASP A 76 6.51 -36.07 -14.55
N ILE A 77 6.27 -34.90 -15.15
CA ILE A 77 6.26 -33.64 -14.42
C ILE A 77 5.02 -33.74 -13.54
N THR A 78 5.18 -34.37 -12.37
CA THR A 78 4.25 -34.25 -11.27
C THR A 78 4.16 -32.75 -10.99
N GLN A 79 3.14 -32.11 -11.56
CA GLN A 79 2.75 -30.77 -11.18
C GLN A 79 2.36 -30.89 -9.71
N MET A 80 3.31 -30.62 -8.81
CA MET A 80 2.98 -30.15 -7.48
C MET A 80 2.35 -28.78 -7.68
N THR A 81 1.07 -28.79 -8.02
CA THR A 81 0.22 -27.62 -7.82
C THR A 81 0.19 -27.47 -6.31
N ALA A 82 1.03 -26.58 -5.77
CA ALA A 82 0.93 -26.20 -4.38
C ALA A 82 -0.52 -25.74 -4.18
N PRO A 83 -1.24 -26.22 -3.14
CA PRO A 83 -2.68 -26.00 -3.02
C PRO A 83 -3.09 -24.55 -2.75
N ASP A 84 -2.14 -23.60 -2.72
CA ASP A 84 -2.32 -22.28 -2.12
C ASP A 84 -2.06 -21.07 -3.04
N GLN A 85 -2.23 -21.18 -4.37
CA GLN A 85 -1.84 -20.09 -5.27
C GLN A 85 -2.94 -19.61 -6.21
N GLU A 86 -3.98 -19.01 -5.62
CA GLU A 86 -4.76 -17.99 -6.31
C GLU A 86 -5.15 -16.83 -5.38
N ILE A 87 -4.18 -16.22 -4.69
CA ILE A 87 -4.44 -14.93 -4.02
C ILE A 87 -4.30 -13.82 -5.07
N SER A 88 -5.39 -13.54 -5.79
CA SER A 88 -5.51 -12.30 -6.55
C SER A 88 -5.62 -11.14 -5.56
N LEU A 89 -4.48 -10.66 -5.07
CA LEU A 89 -4.43 -9.51 -4.16
C LEU A 89 -4.87 -8.25 -4.93
N HIS A 90 -6.14 -7.91 -4.84
CA HIS A 90 -6.65 -6.61 -5.25
C HIS A 90 -6.22 -5.58 -4.20
N LYS A 91 -5.59 -4.51 -4.64
CA LYS A 91 -5.15 -3.42 -3.78
C LYS A 91 -5.84 -2.12 -4.19
N MET A 92 -6.28 -1.33 -3.22
CA MET A 92 -6.74 0.03 -3.47
C MET A 92 -5.90 1.03 -2.67
N ARG A 93 -5.53 2.13 -3.31
CA ARG A 93 -4.92 3.32 -2.70
C ARG A 93 -5.93 4.45 -2.75
N PHE A 94 -6.20 5.10 -1.63
CA PHE A 94 -7.15 6.20 -1.53
C PHE A 94 -6.78 7.11 -0.36
N TYR A 95 -7.50 8.22 -0.22
CA TYR A 95 -7.30 9.18 0.87
C TYR A 95 -8.60 9.35 1.66
N ASP A 96 -8.46 9.45 2.98
CA ASP A 96 -9.54 9.82 3.87
C ASP A 96 -9.81 11.34 3.84
N ASP A 97 -10.77 11.79 4.64
CA ASP A 97 -11.16 13.20 4.76
C ASP A 97 -10.07 14.09 5.39
N GLU A 98 -9.07 13.50 6.05
CA GLU A 98 -7.92 14.19 6.63
C GLU A 98 -6.68 14.17 5.69
N ASP A 99 -6.86 13.79 4.43
CA ASP A 99 -5.79 13.61 3.43
C ASP A 99 -4.69 12.61 3.89
N GLN A 100 -5.04 11.65 4.74
CA GLN A 100 -4.20 10.51 5.09
C GLN A 100 -4.30 9.45 3.99
N GLU A 101 -3.16 8.93 3.56
CA GLU A 101 -3.14 7.91 2.52
C GLU A 101 -3.35 6.51 3.12
N LEU A 102 -4.36 5.81 2.62
CA LEU A 102 -4.63 4.41 2.94
C LEU A 102 -4.32 3.52 1.74
N ILE A 103 -3.61 2.42 2.00
CA ILE A 103 -3.38 1.34 1.05
C ILE A 103 -3.95 0.06 1.62
N CYS A 104 -5.06 -0.40 1.06
CA CYS A 104 -5.79 -1.57 1.52
C CYS A 104 -5.69 -2.72 0.52
N ASN A 105 -5.52 -3.93 1.03
CA ASN A 105 -5.62 -5.18 0.28
C ASN A 105 -7.01 -5.76 0.51
N PHE A 106 -7.59 -6.29 -0.55
CA PHE A 106 -8.89 -6.92 -0.54
C PHE A 106 -8.74 -8.42 -0.77
N GLU A 107 -9.55 -9.16 -0.04
CA GLU A 107 -9.73 -10.61 -0.15
C GLU A 107 -11.24 -10.86 -0.08
N ASP A 108 -11.79 -11.61 -1.04
CA ASP A 108 -13.23 -11.87 -1.16
C ASP A 108 -14.11 -10.61 -1.12
N GLY A 109 -13.64 -9.51 -1.73
CA GLY A 109 -14.35 -8.23 -1.81
C GLY A 109 -14.41 -7.42 -0.51
N LYS A 110 -13.70 -7.86 0.53
CA LYS A 110 -13.59 -7.18 1.83
C LYS A 110 -12.16 -6.76 2.12
N ILE A 111 -12.00 -5.79 3.02
CA ILE A 111 -10.68 -5.33 3.45
C ILE A 111 -10.03 -6.41 4.31
N HIS A 112 -8.91 -6.96 3.84
CA HIS A 112 -8.07 -7.88 4.60
C HIS A 112 -7.02 -7.13 5.43
N LYS A 113 -6.38 -6.11 4.84
CA LYS A 113 -5.31 -5.35 5.51
C LYS A 113 -5.13 -3.97 4.93
N CYS A 114 -5.18 -2.96 5.78
CA CYS A 114 -4.86 -1.58 5.43
C CYS A 114 -3.53 -1.12 6.04
N LYS A 115 -2.86 -0.22 5.33
CA LYS A 115 -1.69 0.50 5.81
C LYS A 115 -1.87 1.99 5.61
N VAL A 116 -1.29 2.77 6.51
CA VAL A 116 -1.32 4.24 6.48
C VAL A 116 0.02 4.78 6.97
N GLU A 117 0.43 5.94 6.45
CA GLU A 117 1.50 6.73 7.07
C GLU A 117 0.88 7.55 8.19
N LEU A 118 0.88 7.02 9.42
CA LEU A 118 0.46 7.81 10.58
C LEU A 118 1.42 8.99 10.74
N LYS A 119 0.94 10.20 10.46
CA LYS A 119 1.63 11.41 10.88
C LYS A 119 1.65 11.36 12.40
N LYS A 120 2.84 11.31 13.02
CA LYS A 120 2.96 11.40 14.48
C LYS A 120 2.09 12.55 14.95
N SER A 121 1.09 12.27 15.80
CA SER A 121 0.35 13.31 16.49
C SER A 121 1.39 14.20 17.19
N ASN A 122 1.19 15.52 17.15
CA ASN A 122 2.09 16.48 17.79
C ASN A 122 2.19 16.33 19.33
N GLN A 123 1.58 15.28 19.91
CA GLN A 123 1.69 14.95 21.32
C GLN A 123 2.99 14.19 21.70
N ASP A 124 3.67 13.51 20.76
CA ASP A 124 4.92 12.78 21.05
C ASP A 124 6.19 13.63 20.91
N LYS A 125 6.08 14.93 20.60
CA LYS A 125 7.24 15.83 20.45
C LYS A 125 7.80 16.38 21.76
N GLN A 126 7.21 16.08 22.92
CA GLN A 126 7.68 16.61 24.21
C GLN A 126 8.67 15.72 24.99
N GLU A 127 8.95 14.48 24.55
CA GLU A 127 9.93 13.63 25.25
C GLU A 127 11.35 13.65 24.67
N GLU A 128 11.58 14.25 23.49
CA GLU A 128 12.93 14.37 22.89
C GLU A 128 13.63 15.72 23.19
N LEU A 129 13.17 16.47 24.19
CA LEU A 129 13.79 17.73 24.60
C LEU A 129 13.95 17.90 26.12
N LYS A 130 14.20 16.79 26.82
CA LYS A 130 14.56 16.81 28.24
C LYS A 130 15.89 16.13 28.50
#